data_AF-A0A537QFZ0-F1
#
_entry.id   AF-A0A537QFZ0-F1
#
_cell.length_a   1.000
_cell.length_b   1.000
_cell.length_c   1.000
_cell.angle_alpha   90.00
_cell.angle_beta   90.00
_cell.angle_gamma   90.00
#
_symmetry.space_group_name_H-M   'P 1'
#
loop_
_entity.id
_entity.type
_entity.pdbx_description
1 polymer ?
#
loop_
_entity_poly.entity_id
_entity_poly.type
_entity_poly.pdbx_seq_one_letter_code
_entity_poly.pdbx_strand_id
1 'polypeptide(L)'
;MRWQELLHTRNRPDVGVSDRAEATLKELGHRNAVINTIHRALTKNGIAEERWAGQFALHDEGSGQKIVGRVLAKGVAENEMGERVYLVVDGIDGRVHHMEFRDPTRIEEVGRDMIVEAAPVVSGPRPADRNIAGNAVEDDGIYRPSRHLERIRDSFEGQGKDPDVFVRSHVRRLEALRRAGHVERIDADHWKVPEDIVKRGQAYDLSHGGDGLRIRTLSTLSLDQQIGSDGTTWLDRQMIADDRSEIRDSGFGREVGKAMNRRAQRLVEMGLATAKDGKIRVPVDLPASLERLEVERVGQQMARERGLTYSSTTPGDHISGRLTGTANLVSGRFAMIDDGLGFRLVPWQPLLERHIGRHIAGLQRDDGGIEWTSGRNRGLSL
;
A
#
# COMPACT_ATOMS: atom_id res chain seq x y z
N MET A 1 -59.47 20.28 -56.14
CA MET A 1 -59.38 18.92 -55.57
C MET A 1 -58.05 18.32 -56.02
N ARG A 2 -57.13 17.77 -55.23
CA ARG A 2 -57.06 17.48 -53.79
C ARG A 2 -55.66 16.83 -53.56
N TRP A 3 -54.85 17.35 -52.61
CA TRP A 3 -53.73 16.76 -51.81
C TRP A 3 -52.62 15.94 -52.54
N GLN A 4 -51.33 16.32 -52.58
CA GLN A 4 -50.31 16.32 -51.51
C GLN A 4 -50.37 15.11 -50.57
N GLU A 5 -49.54 14.07 -50.82
CA GLU A 5 -48.82 13.27 -49.80
C GLU A 5 -48.11 12.07 -50.44
N LEU A 6 -46.87 11.83 -49.99
CA LEU A 6 -46.07 10.58 -49.97
C LEU A 6 -44.58 10.85 -50.25
N LEU A 7 -44.00 11.77 -49.48
CA LEU A 7 -42.67 11.56 -48.92
C LEU A 7 -42.88 10.75 -47.66
N HIS A 8 -42.35 9.53 -47.54
CA HIS A 8 -41.80 8.97 -46.30
C HIS A 8 -41.06 7.65 -46.59
N THR A 9 -39.91 7.53 -45.92
CA THR A 9 -39.21 6.31 -45.49
C THR A 9 -38.58 5.38 -46.55
N ARG A 10 -37.36 5.74 -47.00
CA ARG A 10 -36.30 4.75 -47.12
C ARG A 10 -35.33 4.89 -45.95
N ASN A 11 -35.60 4.03 -44.97
CA ASN A 11 -34.78 3.65 -43.84
C ASN A 11 -33.31 3.49 -44.25
N ARG A 12 -32.43 4.40 -43.83
CA ARG A 12 -31.00 4.10 -43.75
C ARG A 12 -30.84 3.17 -42.55
N PRO A 13 -30.25 1.98 -42.67
CA PRO A 13 -29.94 1.18 -41.49
C PRO A 13 -28.95 1.98 -40.65
N ASP A 14 -29.41 2.38 -39.48
CA ASP A 14 -28.55 2.89 -38.41
C ASP A 14 -27.59 1.76 -38.05
N VAL A 15 -26.32 1.90 -38.40
CA VAL A 15 -25.27 0.94 -38.01
C VAL A 15 -24.92 1.27 -36.57
N GLY A 16 -25.83 0.95 -35.66
CA GLY A 16 -25.61 1.03 -34.23
C GLY A 16 -24.53 0.02 -33.86
N VAL A 17 -23.38 0.51 -33.39
CA VAL A 17 -22.38 -0.32 -32.74
C VAL A 17 -23.05 -0.95 -31.52
N SER A 18 -23.07 -2.28 -31.44
CA SER A 18 -23.64 -2.99 -30.28
C SER A 18 -22.97 -2.52 -28.98
N ASP A 19 -23.71 -2.39 -27.88
CA ASP A 19 -23.19 -2.04 -26.54
C ASP A 19 -21.95 -2.86 -26.14
N ARG A 20 -21.88 -4.12 -26.58
CA ARG A 20 -20.71 -4.99 -26.36
C ARG A 20 -19.49 -4.55 -27.16
N ALA A 21 -19.69 -4.11 -28.40
CA ALA A 21 -18.63 -3.58 -29.24
C ALA A 21 -18.16 -2.21 -28.74
N GLU A 22 -19.06 -1.36 -28.25
CA GLU A 22 -18.71 -0.08 -27.61
C GLU A 22 -17.87 -0.28 -26.34
N ALA A 23 -18.30 -1.19 -25.45
CA ALA A 23 -17.54 -1.53 -24.24
C ALA A 23 -16.13 -2.06 -24.58
N THR A 24 -16.02 -2.91 -25.60
CA THR A 24 -14.73 -3.46 -26.07
C THR A 24 -13.83 -2.37 -26.63
N LEU A 25 -14.36 -1.45 -27.44
CA LEU A 25 -13.59 -0.33 -28.00
C LEU A 25 -13.10 0.61 -26.91
N LYS A 26 -13.92 0.87 -25.89
CA LYS A 26 -13.54 1.68 -24.74
C LYS A 26 -12.41 1.03 -23.93
N GLU A 27 -12.47 -0.27 -23.72
CA GLU A 27 -11.42 -1.05 -23.05
C GLU A 27 -10.10 -1.02 -23.84
N LEU A 28 -10.16 -1.22 -25.16
CA LEU A 28 -8.99 -1.15 -26.04
C LEU A 28 -8.37 0.25 -26.08
N GLY A 29 -9.21 1.30 -26.15
CA GLY A 29 -8.77 2.69 -26.08
C GLY A 29 -8.05 3.01 -24.78
N HIS A 30 -8.63 2.59 -23.64
CA HIS A 30 -8.01 2.72 -22.33
C HIS A 30 -6.67 2.00 -22.25
N ARG A 31 -6.61 0.73 -22.68
CA ARG A 31 -5.37 -0.05 -22.70
C ARG A 31 -4.28 0.64 -23.51
N ASN A 32 -4.61 1.18 -24.69
CA ASN A 32 -3.66 1.89 -25.53
C ASN A 32 -3.14 3.18 -24.86
N ALA A 33 -4.01 3.93 -24.18
CA ALA A 33 -3.63 5.11 -23.41
C ALA A 33 -2.65 4.75 -22.28
N VAL A 34 -2.89 3.66 -21.56
CA VAL A 34 -1.97 3.20 -20.51
C VAL A 34 -0.61 2.78 -21.09
N ILE A 35 -0.59 2.02 -22.19
CA ILE A 35 0.66 1.63 -22.86
C ILE A 35 1.46 2.87 -23.27
N ASN A 36 0.80 3.89 -23.83
CA ASN A 36 1.46 5.15 -24.17
C ASN A 36 2.02 5.89 -22.94
N THR A 37 1.31 5.82 -21.81
CA THR A 37 1.78 6.36 -20.53
C THR A 37 3.02 5.62 -20.01
N ILE A 38 3.05 4.30 -20.12
CA ILE A 38 4.23 3.49 -19.78
C ILE A 38 5.41 3.85 -20.70
N HIS A 39 5.21 3.88 -22.02
CA HIS A 39 6.27 4.26 -22.96
C HIS A 39 6.84 5.65 -22.66
N ARG A 40 5.98 6.64 -22.43
CA ARG A 40 6.41 8.00 -22.05
C ARG A 40 7.24 8.00 -20.77
N ALA A 41 6.83 7.23 -19.76
CA ALA A 41 7.59 7.06 -18.52
C ALA A 41 8.96 6.43 -18.79
N LEU A 42 9.03 5.35 -19.57
CA LEU A 42 10.28 4.67 -19.91
C LEU A 42 11.24 5.58 -20.69
N THR A 43 10.76 6.29 -21.71
CA THR A 43 11.57 7.24 -22.49
C THR A 43 12.12 8.36 -21.61
N LYS A 44 11.29 8.94 -20.73
CA LYS A 44 11.73 10.00 -19.80
C LYS A 44 12.79 9.51 -18.80
N ASN A 45 12.85 8.20 -18.54
CA ASN A 45 13.83 7.56 -17.67
C ASN A 45 15.02 6.95 -18.45
N GLY A 46 15.06 7.06 -19.78
CA GLY A 46 16.16 6.55 -20.61
C GLY A 46 16.25 5.03 -20.70
N ILE A 47 15.20 4.29 -20.35
CA ILE A 47 15.19 2.81 -20.27
C ILE A 47 14.21 2.16 -21.25
N ALA A 48 13.72 2.92 -22.24
CA ALA A 48 12.73 2.44 -23.21
C ALA A 48 13.23 1.28 -24.09
N GLU A 49 14.53 1.21 -24.38
CA GLU A 49 15.12 0.14 -25.18
C GLU A 49 15.38 -1.13 -24.35
N GLU A 50 15.44 -1.00 -23.02
CA GLU A 50 15.73 -2.11 -22.11
C GLU A 50 14.47 -2.83 -21.60
N ARG A 51 13.29 -2.22 -21.75
CA ARG A 51 12.00 -2.76 -21.28
C ARG A 51 11.10 -3.03 -22.49
N TRP A 52 10.62 -4.27 -22.64
CA TRP A 52 9.80 -4.67 -23.79
C TRP A 52 8.31 -4.70 -23.44
N ALA A 53 7.44 -4.49 -24.44
CA ALA A 53 6.00 -4.33 -24.21
C ALA A 53 5.32 -5.51 -23.49
N GLY A 54 5.82 -6.75 -23.62
CA GLY A 54 5.24 -7.89 -22.89
C GLY A 54 5.74 -8.03 -21.44
N GLN A 55 6.59 -7.12 -20.96
CA GLN A 55 6.83 -6.90 -19.53
C GLN A 55 5.79 -5.99 -18.88
N PHE A 56 4.90 -5.36 -19.65
CA PHE A 56 3.94 -4.42 -19.08
C PHE A 56 2.83 -5.16 -18.34
N ALA A 57 2.59 -4.78 -17.11
CA ALA A 57 1.56 -5.30 -16.24
C ALA A 57 0.60 -4.17 -15.87
N LEU A 58 -0.65 -4.30 -16.32
CA LEU A 58 -1.70 -3.31 -16.13
C LEU A 58 -2.55 -3.75 -14.94
N HIS A 59 -2.56 -2.95 -13.88
CA HIS A 59 -3.26 -3.23 -12.65
C HIS A 59 -4.33 -2.17 -12.44
N ASP A 60 -5.58 -2.59 -12.32
CA ASP A 60 -6.59 -1.77 -11.65
C ASP A 60 -6.37 -1.87 -10.13
N GLU A 61 -7.14 -1.12 -9.32
CA GLU A 61 -7.06 -1.15 -7.84
C GLU A 61 -7.11 -2.58 -7.26
N GLY A 62 -7.56 -3.56 -8.05
CA GLY A 62 -7.74 -4.97 -7.71
C GLY A 62 -6.59 -5.95 -8.03
N SER A 63 -5.33 -5.55 -8.22
CA SER A 63 -4.27 -6.56 -8.44
C SER A 63 -3.82 -7.26 -7.14
N GLY A 64 -3.99 -8.58 -7.06
CA GLY A 64 -3.67 -9.39 -5.87
C GLY A 64 -2.17 -9.65 -5.58
N GLN A 65 -1.26 -9.11 -6.38
CA GLN A 65 0.18 -9.39 -6.25
C GLN A 65 0.90 -8.25 -5.52
N LYS A 66 1.80 -8.62 -4.61
CA LYS A 66 2.77 -7.69 -4.02
C LYS A 66 3.76 -7.28 -5.12
N ILE A 67 3.90 -5.98 -5.34
CA ILE A 67 4.78 -5.38 -6.32
C ILE A 67 5.78 -4.52 -5.56
N VAL A 68 7.07 -4.74 -5.79
CA VAL A 68 8.14 -3.89 -5.25
C VAL A 68 8.94 -3.34 -6.42
N GLY A 69 9.22 -2.05 -6.41
CA GLY A 69 9.96 -1.44 -7.52
C GLY A 69 10.22 0.05 -7.37
N ARG A 70 10.94 0.60 -8.34
CA ARG A 70 11.25 2.04 -8.44
C ARG A 70 10.13 2.77 -9.20
N VAL A 71 9.72 3.92 -8.69
CA VAL A 71 8.70 4.77 -9.32
C VAL A 71 9.30 5.50 -10.53
N LEU A 72 8.78 5.21 -11.73
CA LEU A 72 9.17 5.88 -12.97
C LEU A 72 8.33 7.14 -13.24
N ALA A 73 7.05 7.10 -12.88
CA ALA A 73 6.11 8.21 -13.08
C ALA A 73 4.92 8.16 -12.11
N LYS A 74 4.38 9.34 -11.85
CA LYS A 74 3.11 9.61 -11.16
C LYS A 74 2.33 10.62 -11.99
N GLY A 75 1.01 10.48 -12.10
CA GLY A 75 0.18 11.43 -12.83
C GLY A 75 -1.32 11.25 -12.57
N VAL A 76 -2.13 12.01 -13.31
CA VAL A 76 -3.60 11.93 -13.32
C VAL A 76 -4.01 11.18 -14.58
N ALA A 77 -4.92 10.21 -14.47
CA ALA A 77 -5.44 9.48 -15.61
C ALA A 77 -6.41 10.37 -16.40
N GLU A 78 -6.22 10.42 -17.72
CA GLU A 78 -7.08 11.19 -18.62
C GLU A 78 -8.38 10.40 -18.89
N ASN A 79 -9.41 10.56 -18.06
CA ASN A 79 -10.74 10.02 -18.33
C ASN A 79 -11.87 10.98 -17.90
N GLU A 80 -13.03 10.84 -18.55
CA GLU A 80 -14.21 11.73 -18.40
C GLU A 80 -14.98 11.55 -17.06
N MET A 81 -14.46 10.73 -16.13
CA MET A 81 -15.13 10.39 -14.86
C MET A 81 -14.15 10.49 -13.67
N GLY A 82 -13.69 11.70 -13.38
CA GLY A 82 -13.09 12.07 -12.08
C GLY A 82 -11.63 11.67 -11.85
N GLU A 83 -11.01 12.39 -10.91
CA GLU A 83 -9.59 12.50 -10.54
C GLU A 83 -8.87 11.18 -10.15
N ARG A 84 -8.83 10.18 -11.05
CA ARG A 84 -7.96 9.02 -10.83
C ARG A 84 -6.50 9.44 -10.98
N VAL A 85 -5.66 8.93 -10.10
CA VAL A 85 -4.21 9.09 -10.21
C VAL A 85 -3.57 7.75 -10.52
N TYR A 86 -2.39 7.77 -11.12
CA TYR A 86 -1.66 6.56 -11.48
C TYR A 86 -0.20 6.59 -11.02
N LEU A 87 0.38 5.39 -10.90
CA LEU A 87 1.80 5.16 -10.76
C LEU A 87 2.30 4.21 -11.86
N VAL A 88 3.49 4.50 -12.38
CA VAL A 88 4.28 3.57 -13.19
C VAL A 88 5.50 3.14 -12.38
N VAL A 89 5.66 1.84 -12.15
CA VAL A 89 6.71 1.25 -11.31
C VAL A 89 7.51 0.22 -12.11
N ASP A 90 8.82 0.35 -12.12
CA ASP A 90 9.76 -0.65 -12.65
C ASP A 90 10.05 -1.68 -11.55
N GLY A 91 9.49 -2.87 -11.72
CA GLY A 91 9.43 -3.92 -10.69
C GLY A 91 10.73 -4.72 -10.58
N ILE A 92 11.05 -5.14 -9.36
CA ILE A 92 12.15 -6.08 -9.10
C ILE A 92 11.90 -7.46 -9.75
N ASP A 93 10.65 -7.75 -10.11
CA ASP A 93 10.22 -8.94 -10.84
C ASP A 93 10.52 -8.87 -12.35
N GLY A 94 11.13 -7.77 -12.81
CA GLY A 94 11.49 -7.53 -14.21
C GLY A 94 10.34 -7.04 -15.08
N ARG A 95 9.20 -6.65 -14.49
CA ARG A 95 8.03 -6.10 -15.19
C ARG A 95 7.88 -4.61 -14.94
N VAL A 96 7.10 -3.93 -15.80
CA VAL A 96 6.72 -2.53 -15.60
C VAL A 96 5.24 -2.46 -15.28
N HIS A 97 4.92 -2.00 -14.08
CA HIS A 97 3.58 -2.01 -13.51
C HIS A 97 2.94 -0.63 -13.68
N HIS A 98 1.75 -0.57 -14.25
CA HIS A 98 0.89 0.59 -14.18
C HIS A 98 -0.26 0.31 -13.21
N MET A 99 -0.48 1.20 -12.25
CA MET A 99 -1.51 1.07 -11.22
C MET A 99 -2.33 2.35 -11.18
N GLU A 100 -3.65 2.25 -11.20
CA GLU A 100 -4.57 3.37 -10.99
C GLU A 100 -5.18 3.36 -9.59
N PHE A 101 -5.46 4.55 -9.06
CA PHE A 101 -6.05 4.77 -7.75
C PHE A 101 -7.15 5.83 -7.86
N ARG A 102 -8.28 5.61 -7.22
CA ARG A 102 -9.40 6.56 -7.09
C ARG A 102 -9.13 7.65 -6.06
N ASP A 103 -8.32 7.33 -5.06
CA ASP A 103 -7.99 8.25 -3.96
C ASP A 103 -6.56 8.79 -4.15
N PRO A 104 -6.42 10.09 -4.50
CA PRO A 104 -5.11 10.72 -4.72
C PRO A 104 -4.18 10.68 -3.50
N THR A 105 -4.74 10.65 -2.29
CA THR A 105 -3.96 10.66 -1.04
C THR A 105 -3.09 9.42 -0.89
N ARG A 106 -3.43 8.31 -1.56
CA ARG A 106 -2.68 7.04 -1.53
C ARG A 106 -1.27 7.15 -2.09
N ILE A 107 -1.03 8.10 -2.98
CA ILE A 107 0.26 8.27 -3.65
C ILE A 107 0.79 9.68 -3.52
N GLU A 108 0.22 10.50 -2.63
CA GLU A 108 0.54 11.92 -2.48
C GLU A 108 2.03 12.14 -2.21
N GLU A 109 2.59 11.41 -1.25
CA GLU A 109 4.00 11.48 -0.86
C GLU A 109 4.95 10.71 -1.79
N VAL A 110 4.41 9.95 -2.75
CA VAL A 110 5.21 9.13 -3.65
C VAL A 110 5.84 9.99 -4.74
N GLY A 111 7.17 10.06 -4.71
CA GLY A 111 8.01 10.72 -5.69
C GLY A 111 8.62 9.78 -6.73
N ARG A 112 9.16 10.35 -7.80
CA ARG A 112 9.99 9.63 -8.77
C ARG A 112 11.24 9.08 -8.08
N ASP A 113 11.76 7.96 -8.59
CA ASP A 113 12.96 7.25 -8.13
C ASP A 113 12.87 6.65 -6.71
N MET A 114 11.80 6.93 -5.97
CA MET A 114 11.49 6.23 -4.73
C MET A 114 11.26 4.74 -4.98
N ILE A 115 11.60 3.92 -4.00
CA ILE A 115 11.28 2.49 -4.00
C ILE A 115 10.02 2.29 -3.19
N VAL A 116 9.01 1.67 -3.79
CA VAL A 116 7.70 1.45 -3.19
C VAL A 116 7.35 -0.02 -3.18
N GLU A 117 6.49 -0.39 -2.24
CA GLU A 117 5.73 -1.63 -2.22
C GLU A 117 4.26 -1.30 -2.45
N ALA A 118 3.68 -1.87 -3.50
CA ALA A 118 2.23 -1.96 -3.65
C ALA A 118 1.81 -3.36 -3.23
N ALA A 119 0.94 -3.45 -2.23
CA ALA A 119 0.38 -4.73 -1.82
C ALA A 119 -1.14 -4.59 -1.71
N PRO A 120 -1.90 -5.68 -1.97
CA PRO A 120 -3.32 -5.69 -1.68
C PRO A 120 -3.54 -5.25 -0.24
N VAL A 121 -4.56 -4.43 0.01
CA VAL A 121 -5.05 -4.26 1.37
C VAL A 121 -5.52 -5.64 1.82
N VAL A 122 -4.73 -6.30 2.66
CA VAL A 122 -5.14 -7.54 3.33
C VAL A 122 -6.24 -7.17 4.31
N SER A 123 -7.47 -7.04 3.81
CA SER A 123 -8.66 -7.17 4.63
C SER A 123 -8.72 -8.65 5.00
N GLY A 124 -8.61 -8.97 6.29
CA GLY A 124 -9.08 -10.27 6.79
C GLY A 124 -10.54 -10.51 6.34
N PRO A 125 -11.10 -11.72 6.52
CA PRO A 125 -12.38 -12.06 5.92
C PRO A 125 -13.45 -11.01 6.23
N ARG A 126 -14.17 -10.54 5.19
CA ARG A 126 -15.11 -9.42 5.33
C ARG A 126 -16.12 -9.71 6.44
N PRO A 127 -16.48 -8.73 7.29
CA PRO A 127 -17.53 -8.90 8.28
C PRO A 127 -18.85 -9.40 7.66
N ALA A 128 -19.17 -8.94 6.44
CA ALA A 128 -20.33 -9.40 5.69
C ALA A 128 -20.31 -10.92 5.44
N ASP A 129 -19.18 -11.50 5.06
CA ASP A 129 -19.09 -12.94 4.78
C ASP A 129 -19.27 -13.77 6.07
N ARG A 130 -18.79 -13.28 7.22
CA ARG A 130 -19.01 -13.91 8.52
C ARG A 130 -20.47 -13.81 8.97
N ASN A 131 -21.10 -12.66 8.76
CA ASN A 131 -22.52 -12.47 9.06
C ASN A 131 -23.40 -13.35 8.17
N ILE A 132 -23.11 -13.43 6.87
CA ILE A 132 -23.80 -14.34 5.94
C ILE A 132 -23.64 -15.78 6.43
N ALA A 133 -22.40 -16.23 6.70
CA ALA A 133 -22.13 -17.58 7.17
C ALA A 133 -22.89 -17.91 8.46
N GLY A 134 -22.85 -17.02 9.45
CA GLY A 134 -23.54 -17.22 10.73
C GLY A 134 -25.05 -17.36 10.57
N ASN A 135 -25.68 -16.55 9.72
CA ASN A 135 -27.12 -16.65 9.47
C ASN A 135 -27.48 -17.86 8.57
N ALA A 136 -26.58 -18.33 7.71
CA ALA A 136 -26.83 -19.48 6.84
C ALA A 136 -26.69 -20.82 7.58
N VAL A 137 -25.75 -20.93 8.51
CA VAL A 137 -25.54 -22.15 9.32
C VAL A 137 -26.77 -22.48 10.16
N GLU A 138 -27.47 -21.46 10.66
CA GLU A 138 -28.72 -21.63 11.43
C GLU A 138 -29.89 -22.19 10.59
N ASP A 139 -29.79 -22.20 9.25
CA ASP A 139 -30.83 -22.63 8.31
C ASP A 139 -30.26 -23.57 7.23
N ASP A 140 -29.43 -24.53 7.64
CA ASP A 140 -28.89 -25.62 6.80
C ASP A 140 -28.20 -25.14 5.51
N GLY A 141 -27.42 -24.05 5.63
CA GLY A 141 -26.68 -23.45 4.52
C GLY A 141 -27.53 -22.50 3.65
N ILE A 142 -28.75 -22.15 4.06
CA ILE A 142 -29.61 -21.20 3.37
C ILE A 142 -29.58 -19.83 4.06
N TYR A 143 -29.05 -18.82 3.39
CA TYR A 143 -29.14 -17.45 3.86
C TYR A 143 -30.45 -16.80 3.40
N ARG A 144 -31.23 -16.26 4.35
CA ARG A 144 -32.47 -15.53 4.09
C ARG A 144 -32.38 -14.05 4.47
N PRO A 145 -32.36 -13.11 3.50
CA PRO A 145 -32.35 -11.68 3.78
C PRO A 145 -33.50 -11.21 4.68
N SER A 146 -34.73 -11.70 4.46
CA SER A 146 -35.91 -11.36 5.27
C SER A 146 -35.72 -11.72 6.75
N ARG A 147 -35.31 -12.96 7.04
CA ARG A 147 -35.06 -13.45 8.40
C ARG A 147 -33.91 -12.72 9.08
N HIS A 148 -32.85 -12.40 8.32
CA HIS A 148 -31.74 -11.60 8.84
C HIS A 148 -32.21 -10.18 9.20
N LEU A 149 -33.08 -9.58 8.37
CA LEU A 149 -33.66 -8.26 8.62
C LEU A 149 -34.54 -8.26 9.88
N GLU A 150 -35.44 -9.23 10.00
CA GLU A 150 -36.30 -9.40 11.19
C GLU A 150 -35.47 -9.49 12.48
N ARG A 151 -34.39 -10.26 12.45
CA ARG A 151 -33.53 -10.48 13.63
C ARG A 151 -32.83 -9.23 14.13
N ILE A 152 -32.43 -8.33 13.23
CA ILE A 152 -31.62 -7.16 13.58
C ILE A 152 -32.43 -5.87 13.75
N ARG A 153 -33.71 -5.87 13.34
CA ARG A 153 -34.58 -4.69 13.27
C ARG A 153 -34.61 -3.91 14.59
N ASP A 154 -35.05 -4.55 15.68
CA ASP A 154 -35.20 -3.90 16.99
C ASP A 154 -33.87 -3.37 17.54
N SER A 155 -32.77 -4.10 17.32
CA SER A 155 -31.43 -3.72 17.78
C SER A 155 -30.87 -2.52 17.02
N PHE A 156 -31.13 -2.44 15.71
CA PHE A 156 -30.64 -1.35 14.86
C PHE A 156 -31.46 -0.07 15.05
N GLU A 157 -32.78 -0.19 15.20
CA GLU A 157 -33.68 0.93 15.50
C GLU A 157 -33.30 1.60 16.82
N GLY A 158 -32.97 0.82 17.86
CA GLY A 158 -32.46 1.34 19.14
C GLY A 158 -31.10 2.06 19.06
N GLN A 159 -30.35 1.89 17.96
CA GLN A 159 -29.06 2.54 17.70
C GLN A 159 -29.14 3.65 16.62
N GLY A 160 -30.34 3.94 16.10
CA GLY A 160 -30.54 4.90 15.00
C GLY A 160 -29.90 4.46 13.67
N LYS A 161 -29.72 3.16 13.44
CA LYS A 161 -29.17 2.59 12.20
C LYS A 161 -30.29 2.03 11.33
N ASP A 162 -30.06 2.00 10.01
CA ASP A 162 -30.99 1.43 9.03
C ASP A 162 -30.67 -0.06 8.77
N PRO A 163 -31.52 -1.00 9.25
CA PRO A 163 -31.29 -2.43 9.09
C PRO A 163 -31.46 -2.89 7.62
N ASP A 164 -32.33 -2.24 6.85
CA ASP A 164 -32.55 -2.53 5.43
C ASP A 164 -31.32 -2.19 4.58
N VAL A 165 -30.66 -1.05 4.83
CA VAL A 165 -29.36 -0.72 4.19
C VAL A 165 -28.31 -1.79 4.48
N PHE A 166 -28.25 -2.24 5.73
CA PHE A 166 -27.30 -3.25 6.17
C PHE A 166 -27.53 -4.60 5.47
N VAL A 167 -28.75 -5.12 5.45
CA VAL A 167 -29.07 -6.39 4.76
C VAL A 167 -28.88 -6.27 3.25
N ARG A 168 -29.27 -5.15 2.62
CA ARG A 168 -29.05 -4.92 1.18
C ARG A 168 -27.57 -5.00 0.80
N SER A 169 -26.65 -4.57 1.66
CA SER A 169 -25.21 -4.71 1.41
C SER A 169 -24.76 -6.19 1.37
N HIS A 170 -25.38 -7.06 2.18
CA HIS A 170 -25.10 -8.51 2.19
C HIS A 170 -25.66 -9.17 0.94
N VAL A 171 -26.84 -8.76 0.47
CA VAL A 171 -27.41 -9.22 -0.82
C VAL A 171 -26.53 -8.81 -2.01
N ARG A 172 -26.02 -7.57 -2.04
CA ARG A 172 -25.06 -7.15 -3.08
C ARG A 172 -23.78 -7.98 -3.05
N ARG A 173 -23.29 -8.31 -1.85
CA ARG A 173 -22.12 -9.19 -1.67
C ARG A 173 -22.39 -10.60 -2.20
N LEU A 174 -23.54 -11.19 -1.89
CA LEU A 174 -23.96 -12.49 -2.42
C LEU A 174 -24.09 -12.47 -3.95
N GLU A 175 -24.65 -11.41 -4.54
CA GLU A 175 -24.70 -11.26 -6.00
C GLU A 175 -23.31 -11.17 -6.64
N ALA A 176 -22.34 -10.55 -5.98
CA ALA A 176 -20.95 -10.54 -6.47
C ALA A 176 -20.36 -11.96 -6.47
N LEU A 177 -20.50 -12.67 -5.35
CA LEU A 177 -20.02 -14.04 -5.20
C LEU A 177 -20.76 -15.03 -6.12
N ARG A 178 -22.03 -14.78 -6.43
CA ARG A 178 -22.83 -15.60 -7.37
C ARG A 178 -22.31 -15.49 -8.79
N ARG A 179 -21.97 -14.28 -9.24
CA ARG A 179 -21.38 -14.05 -10.58
C ARG A 179 -20.04 -14.78 -10.73
N ALA A 180 -19.32 -14.97 -9.63
CA ALA A 180 -18.08 -15.74 -9.57
C ALA A 180 -18.27 -17.25 -9.32
N GLY A 181 -19.51 -17.73 -9.22
CA GLY A 181 -19.83 -19.13 -9.00
C GLY A 181 -19.58 -19.65 -7.58
N HIS A 182 -19.45 -18.76 -6.58
CA HIS A 182 -19.21 -19.16 -5.19
C HIS A 182 -20.48 -19.41 -4.38
N VAL A 183 -21.61 -18.83 -4.76
CA VAL A 183 -22.94 -19.02 -4.14
C VAL A 183 -24.01 -19.20 -5.20
N GLU A 184 -25.13 -19.81 -4.83
CA GLU A 184 -26.28 -20.02 -5.70
C GLU A 184 -27.50 -19.26 -5.18
N ARG A 185 -28.22 -18.59 -6.09
CA ARG A 185 -29.47 -17.91 -5.79
C ARG A 185 -30.63 -18.81 -6.18
N ILE A 186 -31.43 -19.22 -5.20
CA ILE A 186 -32.65 -20.02 -5.45
C ILE A 186 -33.76 -19.06 -5.87
N ASP A 187 -33.99 -17.99 -5.09
CA ASP A 187 -34.93 -16.92 -5.42
C ASP A 187 -34.52 -15.58 -4.79
N ALA A 188 -35.43 -14.62 -4.63
CA ALA A 188 -35.12 -13.31 -4.03
C ALA A 188 -34.74 -13.36 -2.56
N ASP A 189 -35.24 -14.35 -1.81
CA ASP A 189 -35.08 -14.47 -0.37
C ASP A 189 -34.30 -15.73 0.05
N HIS A 190 -33.98 -16.64 -0.87
CA HIS A 190 -33.23 -17.86 -0.55
C HIS A 190 -31.91 -17.93 -1.33
N TRP A 191 -30.82 -18.02 -0.57
CA TRP A 191 -29.46 -18.13 -1.09
C TRP A 191 -28.78 -19.36 -0.52
N LYS A 192 -28.30 -20.24 -1.38
CA LYS A 192 -27.49 -21.38 -0.97
C LYS A 192 -26.04 -20.94 -0.82
N VAL A 193 -25.55 -21.01 0.42
CA VAL A 193 -24.25 -20.52 0.85
C VAL A 193 -23.39 -21.70 1.31
N PRO A 194 -22.20 -21.92 0.74
CA PRO A 194 -21.31 -22.98 1.19
C PRO A 194 -20.71 -22.65 2.56
N GLU A 195 -20.39 -23.68 3.35
CA GLU A 195 -19.83 -23.52 4.70
C GLU A 195 -18.50 -22.75 4.72
N ASP A 196 -17.71 -22.86 3.64
CA ASP A 196 -16.43 -22.17 3.48
C ASP A 196 -16.55 -20.80 2.80
N ILE A 197 -17.74 -20.19 2.78
CA ILE A 197 -18.00 -18.88 2.14
C ILE A 197 -17.04 -17.79 2.61
N VAL A 198 -16.61 -17.82 3.87
CA VAL A 198 -15.66 -16.85 4.43
C VAL A 198 -14.29 -16.97 3.74
N LYS A 199 -13.83 -18.20 3.50
CA LYS A 199 -12.57 -18.49 2.81
C LYS A 199 -12.69 -18.20 1.30
N ARG A 200 -13.81 -18.57 0.68
CA ARG A 200 -14.08 -18.29 -0.74
C ARG A 200 -14.21 -16.80 -1.01
N GLY A 201 -14.91 -16.07 -0.15
CA GLY A 201 -15.06 -14.63 -0.22
C GLY A 201 -13.72 -13.91 -0.05
N GLN A 202 -12.88 -14.37 0.86
CA GLN A 202 -11.51 -13.85 1.00
C GLN A 202 -10.64 -14.16 -0.24
N ALA A 203 -10.70 -15.37 -0.78
CA ALA A 203 -9.97 -15.73 -2.00
C ALA A 203 -10.46 -14.95 -3.22
N TYR A 204 -11.77 -14.73 -3.34
CA TYR A 204 -12.40 -13.88 -4.34
C TYR A 204 -11.94 -12.43 -4.21
N ASP A 205 -11.94 -11.89 -2.99
CA ASP A 205 -11.46 -10.53 -2.75
C ASP A 205 -9.98 -10.41 -3.06
N LEU A 206 -9.14 -11.38 -2.66
CA LEU A 206 -7.71 -11.38 -2.98
C LEU A 206 -7.44 -11.48 -4.49
N SER A 207 -8.22 -12.28 -5.23
CA SER A 207 -8.10 -12.39 -6.68
C SER A 207 -8.60 -11.14 -7.42
N HIS A 208 -9.44 -10.32 -6.76
CA HIS A 208 -9.92 -9.03 -7.24
C HIS A 208 -9.32 -7.84 -6.45
N GLY A 209 -8.22 -8.09 -5.72
CA GLY A 209 -7.36 -7.13 -4.99
C GLY A 209 -7.96 -6.33 -3.83
N GLY A 210 -9.04 -6.80 -3.21
CA GLY A 210 -9.55 -6.25 -1.95
C GLY A 210 -10.10 -4.83 -2.05
N ASP A 211 -10.00 -4.04 -0.97
CA ASP A 211 -10.39 -2.62 -0.92
C ASP A 211 -9.33 -1.68 -1.58
N GLY A 212 -8.62 -2.19 -2.60
CA GLY A 212 -7.57 -1.51 -3.34
C GLY A 212 -6.14 -1.91 -2.95
N LEU A 213 -5.16 -1.33 -3.65
CA LEU A 213 -3.74 -1.43 -3.33
C LEU A 213 -3.33 -0.41 -2.25
N ARG A 214 -2.61 -0.87 -1.22
CA ARG A 214 -1.87 -0.01 -0.29
C ARG A 214 -0.48 0.23 -0.85
N ILE A 215 -0.09 1.50 -0.96
CA ILE A 215 1.27 1.89 -1.30
C ILE A 215 2.04 2.19 -0.02
N ARG A 216 3.22 1.59 0.10
CA ARG A 216 4.18 1.83 1.18
C ARG A 216 5.51 2.24 0.57
N THR A 217 6.00 3.41 0.96
CA THR A 217 7.35 3.86 0.57
C THR A 217 8.39 3.04 1.34
N LEU A 218 9.21 2.28 0.63
CA LEU A 218 10.32 1.49 1.21
C LEU A 218 11.61 2.31 1.30
N SER A 219 11.82 3.22 0.37
CA SER A 219 12.91 4.20 0.41
C SER A 219 12.53 5.43 -0.40
N THR A 220 12.82 6.61 0.16
CA THR A 220 12.74 7.88 -0.56
C THR A 220 13.98 8.15 -1.42
N LEU A 221 15.06 7.39 -1.22
CA LEU A 221 16.31 7.52 -1.97
C LEU A 221 16.29 6.70 -3.25
N SER A 222 16.90 7.25 -4.29
CA SER A 222 17.18 6.50 -5.52
C SER A 222 18.15 5.34 -5.25
N LEU A 223 18.15 4.36 -6.14
CA LEU A 223 19.01 3.18 -6.02
C LEU A 223 20.50 3.55 -5.89
N ASP A 224 20.98 4.51 -6.69
CA ASP A 224 22.38 4.96 -6.64
C ASP A 224 22.71 5.74 -5.36
N GLN A 225 21.79 6.55 -4.85
CA GLN A 225 21.97 7.26 -3.58
C GLN A 225 22.13 6.29 -2.40
N GLN A 226 21.44 5.15 -2.44
CA GLN A 226 21.54 4.14 -1.40
C GLN A 226 22.93 3.47 -1.33
N ILE A 227 23.63 3.34 -2.47
CA ILE A 227 24.96 2.68 -2.52
C ILE A 227 25.95 3.39 -1.58
N GLY A 228 25.96 4.72 -1.60
CA GLY A 228 26.89 5.55 -0.84
C GLY A 228 26.37 6.05 0.52
N SER A 229 25.17 5.67 0.92
CA SER A 229 24.52 6.21 2.14
C SER A 229 25.24 5.80 3.42
N ASP A 230 25.39 6.74 4.36
CA ASP A 230 25.91 6.44 5.70
C ASP A 230 24.83 5.92 6.68
N GLY A 231 23.55 5.98 6.29
CA GLY A 231 22.43 5.42 7.04
C GLY A 231 21.86 4.14 6.43
N THR A 232 20.90 3.52 7.12
CA THR A 232 20.25 2.26 6.72
C THR A 232 19.36 2.45 5.50
N THR A 233 19.64 1.69 4.46
CA THR A 233 18.92 1.76 3.18
C THR A 233 18.00 0.56 2.98
N TRP A 234 17.19 0.62 1.92
CA TRP A 234 16.41 -0.54 1.49
C TRP A 234 17.32 -1.68 1.01
N LEU A 235 18.43 -1.37 0.34
CA LEU A 235 19.44 -2.37 -0.07
C LEU A 235 19.98 -3.18 1.11
N ASP A 236 20.25 -2.54 2.25
CA ASP A 236 20.78 -3.21 3.44
C ASP A 236 19.78 -4.24 3.99
N ARG A 237 18.48 -3.90 3.99
CA ARG A 237 17.40 -4.83 4.37
C ARG A 237 17.26 -5.98 3.37
N GLN A 238 17.40 -5.71 2.07
CA GLN A 238 17.39 -6.78 1.05
C GLN A 238 18.59 -7.72 1.19
N MET A 239 19.77 -7.22 1.58
CA MET A 239 20.98 -8.03 1.76
C MET A 239 20.93 -8.99 2.95
N ILE A 240 19.98 -8.84 3.86
CA ILE A 240 19.78 -9.75 4.99
C ILE A 240 18.45 -10.51 4.94
N ALA A 241 17.57 -10.18 3.98
CA ALA A 241 16.29 -10.87 3.81
C ALA A 241 16.50 -12.37 3.47
N ASP A 242 15.67 -13.21 4.07
CA ASP A 242 15.69 -14.67 3.94
C ASP A 242 15.29 -15.14 2.52
N ASP A 243 14.32 -14.47 1.91
CA ASP A 243 13.86 -14.74 0.56
C ASP A 243 14.08 -13.55 -0.37
N ARG A 244 14.73 -13.81 -1.51
CA ARG A 244 14.99 -12.86 -2.60
C ARG A 244 14.54 -13.39 -3.95
N SER A 245 13.73 -14.45 -3.97
CA SER A 245 13.22 -15.08 -5.19
C SER A 245 12.38 -14.12 -6.05
N GLU A 246 11.84 -13.06 -5.45
CA GLU A 246 11.15 -11.96 -6.13
C GLU A 246 12.09 -11.09 -7.00
N ILE A 247 13.38 -10.99 -6.65
CA ILE A 247 14.37 -10.19 -7.40
C ILE A 247 14.84 -11.00 -8.62
N ARG A 248 14.32 -10.66 -9.79
CA ARG A 248 14.71 -11.30 -11.05
C ARG A 248 16.01 -10.69 -11.57
N ASP A 249 16.83 -11.53 -12.19
CA ASP A 249 18.00 -11.07 -12.95
C ASP A 249 17.58 -10.54 -14.33
N SER A 250 16.70 -9.54 -14.34
CA SER A 250 16.21 -8.80 -15.52
C SER A 250 15.66 -7.44 -15.09
N GLY A 251 15.61 -6.47 -16.01
CA GLY A 251 15.09 -5.12 -15.75
C GLY A 251 15.66 -4.49 -14.47
N PHE A 252 14.80 -3.88 -13.66
CA PHE A 252 15.19 -3.27 -12.39
C PHE A 252 15.73 -4.27 -11.37
N GLY A 253 15.29 -5.53 -11.36
CA GLY A 253 15.84 -6.55 -10.46
C GLY A 253 17.34 -6.80 -10.69
N ARG A 254 17.80 -6.77 -11.95
CA ARG A 254 19.24 -6.82 -12.29
C ARG A 254 19.99 -5.58 -11.78
N GLU A 255 19.40 -4.40 -11.93
CA GLU A 255 19.98 -3.16 -11.40
C GLU A 255 20.14 -3.23 -9.87
N VAL A 256 19.11 -3.71 -9.17
CA VAL A 256 19.15 -3.93 -7.72
C VAL A 256 20.26 -4.91 -7.34
N GLY A 257 20.40 -6.04 -8.04
CA GLY A 257 21.48 -6.99 -7.80
C GLY A 257 22.88 -6.35 -7.93
N LYS A 258 23.10 -5.53 -8.97
CA LYS A 258 24.34 -4.76 -9.14
C LYS A 258 24.54 -3.74 -8.02
N ALA A 259 23.49 -3.03 -7.62
CA ALA A 259 23.54 -2.04 -6.56
C ALA A 259 23.83 -2.68 -5.18
N MET A 260 23.25 -3.85 -4.88
CA MET A 260 23.56 -4.62 -3.67
C MET A 260 25.04 -5.00 -3.64
N ASN A 261 25.62 -5.46 -4.75
CA ASN A 261 27.05 -5.78 -4.81
C ASN A 261 27.94 -4.55 -4.57
N ARG A 262 27.60 -3.40 -5.20
CA ARG A 262 28.33 -2.14 -4.99
C ARG A 262 28.19 -1.63 -3.55
N ARG A 263 26.99 -1.75 -2.96
CA ARG A 263 26.71 -1.40 -1.56
C ARG A 263 27.49 -2.30 -0.61
N ALA A 264 27.51 -3.60 -0.84
CA ALA A 264 28.28 -4.56 -0.04
C ALA A 264 29.78 -4.22 -0.05
N GLN A 265 30.34 -3.86 -1.21
CA GLN A 265 31.72 -3.39 -1.32
C GLN A 265 31.95 -2.12 -0.51
N ARG A 266 31.04 -1.14 -0.59
CA ARG A 266 31.13 0.09 0.21
C ARG A 266 31.10 -0.19 1.71
N LEU A 267 30.28 -1.13 2.15
CA LEU A 267 30.21 -1.54 3.56
C LEU A 267 31.51 -2.21 4.03
N VAL A 268 32.22 -2.93 3.16
CA VAL A 268 33.57 -3.44 3.45
C VAL A 268 34.56 -2.29 3.63
N GLU A 269 34.54 -1.29 2.74
CA GLU A 269 35.38 -0.09 2.87
C GLU A 269 35.12 0.69 4.16
N MET A 270 33.87 0.69 4.63
CA MET A 270 33.47 1.30 5.91
C MET A 270 33.81 0.44 7.13
N GLY A 271 34.30 -0.80 6.94
CA GLY A 271 34.58 -1.74 8.03
C GLY A 271 33.34 -2.37 8.65
N LEU A 272 32.18 -2.24 8.01
CA LEU A 272 30.87 -2.75 8.48
C LEU A 272 30.49 -4.11 7.88
N ALA A 273 31.22 -4.56 6.86
CA ALA A 273 31.12 -5.89 6.28
C ALA A 273 32.51 -6.49 6.09
N THR A 274 32.58 -7.81 5.89
CA THR A 274 33.86 -8.51 5.70
C THR A 274 33.89 -9.21 4.34
N ALA A 275 35.02 -9.15 3.65
CA ALA A 275 35.26 -9.91 2.43
C ALA A 275 36.17 -11.10 2.74
N LYS A 276 35.70 -12.32 2.46
CA LYS A 276 36.48 -13.55 2.63
C LYS A 276 36.23 -14.48 1.43
N ASP A 277 37.30 -15.00 0.83
CA ASP A 277 37.26 -15.94 -0.30
C ASP A 277 36.39 -15.44 -1.47
N GLY A 278 36.45 -14.13 -1.77
CA GLY A 278 35.67 -13.49 -2.82
C GLY A 278 34.18 -13.31 -2.50
N LYS A 279 33.74 -13.66 -1.29
CA LYS A 279 32.36 -13.46 -0.81
C LYS A 279 32.32 -12.37 0.25
N ILE A 280 31.38 -11.44 0.10
CA ILE A 280 31.12 -10.42 1.11
C ILE A 280 30.09 -10.97 2.10
N ARG A 281 30.43 -10.96 3.38
CA ARG A 281 29.54 -11.29 4.49
C ARG A 281 29.07 -10.01 5.15
N VAL A 282 27.77 -9.77 5.04
CA VAL A 282 27.06 -8.67 5.69
C VAL A 282 26.49 -9.15 7.02
N PRO A 283 26.78 -8.49 8.16
CA PRO A 283 26.19 -8.83 9.45
C PRO A 283 24.66 -8.66 9.45
N VAL A 284 23.95 -9.53 10.17
CA VAL A 284 22.47 -9.48 10.26
C VAL A 284 22.00 -8.23 11.00
N ASP A 285 22.78 -7.75 11.97
CA ASP A 285 22.53 -6.53 12.74
C ASP A 285 22.96 -5.24 12.03
N LEU A 286 23.49 -5.32 10.80
CA LEU A 286 23.97 -4.16 10.06
C LEU A 286 22.94 -3.02 9.98
N PRO A 287 21.66 -3.26 9.65
CA PRO A 287 20.67 -2.17 9.60
C PRO A 287 20.51 -1.44 10.93
N ALA A 288 20.58 -2.14 12.06
CA ALA A 288 20.50 -1.49 13.37
C ALA A 288 21.78 -0.70 13.67
N SER A 289 22.94 -1.21 13.26
CA SER A 289 24.23 -0.52 13.44
C SER A 289 24.35 0.75 12.60
N LEU A 290 23.96 0.72 11.33
CA LEU A 290 23.91 1.89 10.44
C LEU A 290 22.94 2.95 10.95
N GLU A 291 21.76 2.54 11.43
CA GLU A 291 20.77 3.46 11.99
C GLU A 291 21.32 4.19 13.21
N ARG A 292 21.95 3.47 14.16
CA ARG A 292 22.56 4.10 15.33
C ARG A 292 23.65 5.10 14.96
N LEU A 293 24.52 4.76 14.00
CA LEU A 293 25.58 5.66 13.53
C LEU A 293 25.00 6.90 12.85
N GLU A 294 23.93 6.75 12.06
CA GLU A 294 23.26 7.87 11.43
C GLU A 294 22.59 8.79 12.45
N VAL A 295 21.82 8.22 13.37
CA VAL A 295 21.10 8.98 14.42
C VAL A 295 22.08 9.75 15.30
N GLU A 296 23.21 9.15 15.68
CA GLU A 296 24.26 9.82 16.44
C GLU A 296 24.84 11.00 15.66
N ARG A 297 25.24 10.79 14.40
CA ARG A 297 25.83 11.82 13.55
C ARG A 297 24.85 12.97 13.31
N VAL A 298 23.60 12.67 12.94
CA VAL A 298 22.57 13.67 12.64
C VAL A 298 22.13 14.39 13.91
N GLY A 299 21.98 13.67 15.03
CA GLY A 299 21.66 14.25 16.33
C GLY A 299 22.71 15.26 16.78
N GLN A 300 24.00 14.91 16.71
CA GLN A 300 25.09 15.84 17.01
C GLN A 300 25.13 17.05 16.06
N GLN A 301 24.86 16.86 14.77
CA GLN A 301 24.78 17.96 13.82
C GLN A 301 23.64 18.92 14.17
N MET A 302 22.43 18.40 14.39
CA MET A 302 21.26 19.19 14.77
C MET A 302 21.46 19.96 16.08
N ALA A 303 22.13 19.34 17.05
CA ALA A 303 22.52 19.98 18.30
C ALA A 303 23.39 21.23 18.07
N ARG A 304 24.43 21.10 17.24
CA ARG A 304 25.32 22.23 16.89
C ARG A 304 24.57 23.34 16.17
N GLU A 305 23.71 23.00 15.22
CA GLU A 305 22.96 23.98 14.43
C GLU A 305 21.91 24.75 15.26
N ARG A 306 21.34 24.11 16.29
CA ARG A 306 20.26 24.69 17.12
C ARG A 306 20.74 25.22 18.47
N GLY A 307 22.02 25.05 18.82
CA GLY A 307 22.54 25.40 20.13
C GLY A 307 21.92 24.56 21.27
N LEU A 308 21.56 23.31 20.98
CA LEU A 308 20.97 22.37 21.93
C LEU A 308 21.97 21.25 22.26
N THR A 309 21.68 20.47 23.30
CA THR A 309 22.40 19.23 23.60
C THR A 309 21.66 18.05 22.97
N TYR A 310 22.37 17.15 22.30
CA TYR A 310 21.81 15.86 21.86
C TYR A 310 22.21 14.76 22.84
N SER A 311 21.30 13.84 23.12
CA SER A 311 21.56 12.65 23.92
C SER A 311 21.12 11.40 23.18
N SER A 312 22.00 10.40 23.12
CA SER A 312 21.70 9.08 22.57
C SER A 312 20.67 8.36 23.43
N THR A 313 19.94 7.42 22.84
CA THR A 313 18.99 6.56 23.55
C THR A 313 19.50 5.12 23.57
N THR A 314 19.48 4.49 24.74
CA THR A 314 19.80 3.07 24.93
C THR A 314 18.57 2.25 25.33
N PRO A 315 18.52 0.94 24.99
CA PRO A 315 17.50 0.06 25.53
C PRO A 315 17.42 0.13 27.06
N GLY A 316 16.20 0.21 27.60
CA GLY A 316 15.94 0.42 29.02
C GLY A 316 15.80 1.89 29.45
N ASP A 317 16.12 2.85 28.59
CA ASP A 317 15.99 4.27 28.90
C ASP A 317 14.52 4.68 29.06
N HIS A 318 14.24 5.43 30.12
CA HIS A 318 13.00 6.19 30.23
C HIS A 318 13.15 7.50 29.46
N ILE A 319 12.25 7.69 28.52
CA ILE A 319 12.19 8.85 27.64
C ILE A 319 10.99 9.67 28.08
N SER A 320 11.19 10.93 28.43
CA SER A 320 10.12 11.86 28.79
C SER A 320 10.47 13.22 28.26
N GLY A 321 9.52 13.90 27.63
CA GLY A 321 9.76 15.22 27.07
C GLY A 321 8.65 15.68 26.15
N ARG A 322 8.78 16.90 25.66
CA ARG A 322 7.87 17.47 24.67
C ARG A 322 8.24 16.95 23.29
N LEU A 323 7.27 16.39 22.57
CA LEU A 323 7.44 16.07 21.15
C LEU A 323 7.44 17.36 20.34
N THR A 324 8.61 17.81 19.87
CA THR A 324 8.75 19.12 19.19
C THR A 324 8.65 19.03 17.67
N GLY A 325 8.85 17.84 17.10
CA GLY A 325 8.73 17.63 15.67
C GLY A 325 9.33 16.31 15.22
N THR A 326 9.68 16.24 13.94
CA THR A 326 10.26 15.05 13.31
C THR A 326 11.52 15.36 12.55
N ALA A 327 12.46 14.41 12.52
CA ALA A 327 13.63 14.40 11.67
C ALA A 327 13.51 13.25 10.67
N ASN A 328 13.73 13.54 9.38
CA ASN A 328 13.72 12.52 8.33
C ASN A 328 15.17 12.15 8.02
N LEU A 329 15.55 10.95 8.40
CA LEU A 329 16.86 10.35 8.18
C LEU A 329 16.74 9.33 7.03
N VAL A 330 17.88 8.85 6.52
CA VAL A 330 17.89 7.76 5.53
C VAL A 330 17.28 6.49 6.12
N SER A 331 17.61 6.19 7.38
CA SER A 331 17.11 5.02 8.09
C SER A 331 15.60 5.05 8.33
N GLY A 332 15.01 6.25 8.39
CA GLY A 332 13.57 6.44 8.56
C GLY A 332 13.21 7.77 9.20
N ARG A 333 11.95 7.89 9.64
CA ARG A 333 11.44 9.05 10.37
C ARG A 333 11.69 8.88 11.86
N PHE A 334 12.16 9.93 12.50
CA PHE A 334 12.43 9.99 13.93
C PHE A 334 11.63 11.12 14.58
N ALA A 335 11.12 10.89 15.78
CA ALA A 335 10.56 11.90 16.65
C ALA A 335 11.67 12.63 17.40
N MET A 336 11.56 13.96 17.50
CA MET A 336 12.43 14.78 18.34
C MET A 336 11.75 15.04 19.68
N ILE A 337 12.32 14.52 20.75
CA ILE A 337 11.81 14.67 22.12
C ILE A 337 12.72 15.63 22.87
N ASP A 338 12.17 16.76 23.29
CA ASP A 338 12.86 17.80 24.06
C ASP A 338 12.56 17.61 25.55
N ASP A 339 13.58 17.35 26.36
CA ASP A 339 13.46 17.15 27.80
C ASP A 339 13.77 18.41 28.64
N GLY A 340 13.96 19.55 27.98
CA GLY A 340 14.28 20.84 28.58
C GLY A 340 15.78 21.07 28.84
N LEU A 341 16.61 20.01 28.79
CA LEU A 341 18.07 20.10 28.86
C LEU A 341 18.72 19.87 27.49
N GLY A 342 18.03 19.12 26.64
CA GLY A 342 18.44 18.85 25.28
C GLY A 342 17.32 18.14 24.53
N PHE A 343 17.71 17.32 23.55
CA PHE A 343 16.77 16.49 22.83
C PHE A 343 17.34 15.12 22.51
N ARG A 344 16.42 14.20 22.22
CA ARG A 344 16.71 12.85 21.72
C ARG A 344 15.96 12.62 20.43
N LEU A 345 16.54 11.78 19.58
CA LEU A 345 15.89 11.27 18.38
C LEU A 345 15.49 9.82 18.62
N VAL A 346 14.22 9.53 18.42
CA VAL A 346 13.67 8.19 18.66
C VAL A 346 12.82 7.73 17.48
N PRO A 347 12.75 6.43 17.17
CA PRO A 347 11.99 5.96 16.02
C PRO A 347 10.53 6.44 16.03
N TRP A 348 10.06 6.96 14.89
CA TRP A 348 8.69 7.45 14.77
C TRP A 348 7.68 6.31 14.86
N GLN A 349 6.59 6.53 15.59
CA GLN A 349 5.42 5.65 15.62
C GLN A 349 4.16 6.43 15.25
N PRO A 350 3.24 5.90 14.42
CA PRO A 350 2.07 6.63 13.94
C PRO A 350 1.20 7.27 15.03
N LEU A 351 1.13 6.65 16.21
CA LEU A 351 0.40 7.19 17.36
C LEU A 351 0.90 8.59 17.80
N LEU A 352 2.16 8.93 17.49
CA LEU A 352 2.79 10.21 17.86
C LEU A 352 2.25 11.38 17.07
N GLU A 353 1.63 11.15 15.92
CA GLU A 353 1.11 12.19 15.05
C GLU A 353 0.12 13.12 15.78
N ARG A 354 -0.72 12.53 16.64
CA ARG A 354 -1.72 13.27 17.45
C ARG A 354 -1.14 13.95 18.69
N HIS A 355 0.17 13.79 18.94
CA HIS A 355 0.85 14.22 20.15
C HIS A 355 1.95 15.27 19.88
N ILE A 356 2.10 15.74 18.64
CA ILE A 356 3.04 16.83 18.33
C ILE A 356 2.70 18.06 19.19
N GLY A 357 3.73 18.62 19.82
CA GLY A 357 3.64 19.74 20.75
C GLY A 357 3.24 19.36 22.18
N ARG A 358 2.94 18.09 22.47
CA ARG A 358 2.55 17.60 23.82
C ARG A 358 3.73 16.92 24.53
N HIS A 359 3.63 16.83 25.85
CA HIS A 359 4.56 16.03 26.66
C HIS A 359 4.17 14.56 26.55
N ILE A 360 5.16 13.70 26.30
CA ILE A 360 5.00 12.25 26.19
C ILE A 360 6.09 11.54 26.98
N ALA A 361 5.80 10.32 27.43
CA ALA A 361 6.75 9.48 28.14
C ALA A 361 6.64 8.02 27.70
N GLY A 362 7.77 7.33 27.66
CA GLY A 362 7.84 5.93 27.26
C GLY A 362 9.14 5.27 27.65
N LEU A 363 9.20 3.95 27.45
CA LEU A 363 10.37 3.12 27.71
C LEU A 363 10.95 2.61 26.39
N GLN A 364 12.26 2.80 26.19
CA GLN A 364 12.97 2.21 25.07
C GLN A 364 13.09 0.69 25.26
N ARG A 365 12.57 -0.08 24.30
CA ARG A 365 12.65 -1.55 24.31
C ARG A 365 13.92 -2.03 23.61
N ASP A 366 14.28 -3.27 23.89
CA ASP A 366 15.42 -3.97 23.26
C ASP A 366 15.24 -4.19 21.75
N ASP A 367 13.99 -4.20 21.27
CA ASP A 367 13.64 -4.32 19.85
C ASP A 367 13.80 -3.00 19.07
N GLY A 368 14.26 -1.94 19.72
CA GLY A 368 14.42 -0.59 19.13
C GLY A 368 13.13 0.24 19.13
N GLY A 369 11.98 -0.34 19.46
CA GLY A 369 10.72 0.38 19.63
C GLY A 369 10.63 1.11 20.97
N ILE A 370 9.69 2.05 21.05
CA ILE A 370 9.30 2.67 22.33
C ILE A 370 7.92 2.18 22.73
N GLU A 371 7.81 1.75 23.98
CA GLU A 371 6.53 1.53 24.64
C GLU A 371 6.07 2.85 25.28
N TRP A 372 5.12 3.53 24.63
CA TRP A 372 4.60 4.80 25.14
C TRP A 372 3.59 4.57 26.26
N THR A 373 3.81 5.26 27.37
CA THR A 373 2.83 5.32 28.46
C THR A 373 1.90 6.50 28.22
N SER A 374 0.62 6.23 27.95
CA SER A 374 -0.38 7.29 27.94
C SER A 374 -0.46 7.88 29.35
N GLY A 375 -0.15 9.18 29.49
CA GLY A 375 -0.24 9.88 30.76
C GLY A 375 -1.66 9.82 31.28
N ARG A 376 -1.95 8.86 32.16
CA ARG A 376 -3.20 8.82 32.92
C ARG A 376 -3.17 10.03 33.83
N ASN A 377 -4.16 10.92 33.68
CA ASN A 377 -4.45 11.99 34.65
C ASN A 377 -4.46 11.38 36.06
N ARG A 378 -3.37 11.56 36.81
CA ARG A 378 -3.40 11.42 38.26
C ARG A 378 -4.13 12.64 38.78
N GLY A 379 -5.46 12.60 38.70
CA GLY A 379 -6.30 13.43 39.53
C GLY A 379 -5.93 13.10 40.98
N LEU A 380 -5.30 14.06 41.65
CA LEU A 380 -5.27 14.11 43.11
C LEU A 380 -6.73 14.16 43.58
N SER A 381 -7.27 13.03 44.00
CA SER A 381 -8.39 13.05 44.95
C SER A 381 -7.77 13.09 46.34
N LEU A 382 -7.89 14.26 46.98
CA LEU A 382 -7.85 14.41 48.43
C LEU A 382 -9.04 13.69 49.06
#